data_AF-A0A7S2XAU0-F1
#
_entry.id   AF-A0A7S2XAU0-F1
#
_cell.length_a   1.000
_cell.length_b   1.000
_cell.length_c   1.000
_cell.angle_alpha   90.00
_cell.angle_beta   90.00
_cell.angle_gamma   90.00
#
_symmetry.space_group_name_H-M   'P 1'
#
loop_
_entity.id
_entity.type
_entity.pdbx_description
1 polymer ?
#
loop_
_entity_poly.entity_id
_entity_poly.type
_entity_poly.pdbx_seq_one_letter_code
_entity_poly.pdbx_strand_id
1 'polypeptide(L)'
;KVIALVHNLREVMMPNTATSLKERKTNKLKDFLNVAPTLNVTHCLIFSKSTLGLNMRVVKIPRGPTFTFRVLKYCLKQDIAGMQRKPHTPSDRELLQPPLLVLNNFSDPGVEN
;
A
#
# COMPACT_ATOMS: atom_id res chain seq x y z
N LYS A 1 4.49 13.39 -6.00
CA LYS A 1 4.58 13.06 -4.55
C LYS A 1 3.71 11.86 -4.18
N VAL A 2 2.37 11.94 -4.17
CA VAL A 2 1.51 10.78 -3.81
C VAL A 2 1.67 9.59 -4.77
N ILE A 3 1.83 9.84 -6.07
CA ILE A 3 2.09 8.77 -7.05
C ILE A 3 3.38 8.00 -6.70
N ALA A 4 4.45 8.70 -6.30
CA ALA A 4 5.70 8.05 -5.88
C ALA A 4 5.51 7.21 -4.61
N LEU A 5 4.69 7.67 -3.66
CA LEU A 5 4.31 6.90 -2.48
C LEU A 5 3.58 5.60 -2.87
N VAL A 6 2.66 5.66 -3.83
CA VAL A 6 1.97 4.48 -4.36
C VAL A 6 2.96 3.50 -4.97
N HIS A 7 3.89 3.97 -5.80
CA HIS A 7 4.94 3.11 -6.37
C HIS A 7 5.83 2.47 -5.30
N ASN A 8 6.26 3.22 -4.29
CA ASN A 8 7.07 2.68 -3.20
C ASN A 8 6.29 1.63 -2.40
N LEU A 9 5.00 1.84 -2.16
CA LEU A 9 4.18 0.85 -1.45
C LEU A 9 3.96 -0.42 -2.27
N ARG A 10 3.86 -0.31 -3.59
CA ARG A 10 3.79 -1.47 -4.49
C ARG A 10 5.04 -2.33 -4.38
N GLU A 11 6.23 -1.71 -4.34
CA GLU A 11 7.49 -2.45 -4.11
C GLU A 11 7.48 -3.20 -2.77
N VAL A 12 7.03 -2.56 -1.70
CA VAL A 12 6.96 -3.16 -0.36
C VAL A 12 6.01 -4.37 -0.30
N MET A 13 4.93 -4.36 -1.10
CA MET A 13 3.91 -5.41 -1.12
C MET A 13 4.17 -6.49 -2.18
N MET A 14 5.33 -6.47 -2.85
CA MET A 14 5.74 -7.56 -3.75
C MET A 14 5.99 -8.87 -2.97
N PRO A 15 5.83 -10.05 -3.59
CA PRO A 15 5.42 -10.29 -4.99
C PRO A 15 3.91 -10.26 -5.20
N ASN A 16 3.11 -10.17 -4.13
CA ASN A 16 1.65 -10.30 -4.18
C ASN A 16 0.91 -9.04 -4.68
N THR A 17 1.64 -8.14 -5.34
CA THR A 17 1.08 -6.94 -5.97
C THR A 17 0.79 -7.21 -7.44
N ALA A 18 -0.40 -6.87 -7.91
CA ALA A 18 -0.76 -6.98 -9.32
C ALA A 18 0.02 -5.96 -10.19
N THR A 19 1.24 -6.30 -10.60
CA THR A 19 2.13 -5.47 -11.44
C THR A 19 1.53 -5.12 -12.81
N SER A 20 0.73 -6.03 -13.37
CA SER A 20 0.01 -5.82 -14.64
C SER A 20 -1.08 -4.75 -14.56
N LEU A 21 -1.60 -4.44 -13.38
CA LEU A 21 -2.62 -3.41 -13.19
C LEU A 21 -1.98 -2.02 -13.21
N LYS A 22 -2.15 -1.31 -14.33
CA LYS A 22 -1.64 0.06 -14.53
C LYS A 22 -2.72 1.10 -14.27
N GLU A 23 -2.49 1.95 -13.29
CA GLU A 23 -3.40 3.03 -12.92
C GLU A 23 -3.27 4.21 -13.90
N ARG A 24 -4.38 4.63 -14.51
CA ARG A 24 -4.46 5.89 -15.29
C ARG A 24 -5.32 6.90 -14.55
N LYS A 25 -5.06 8.20 -14.78
CA LYS A 25 -5.84 9.30 -14.18
C LYS A 25 -7.33 9.25 -14.52
N THR A 26 -7.69 8.64 -15.65
CA THR A 26 -9.07 8.50 -16.13
C THR A 26 -9.81 7.35 -15.46
N ASN A 27 -9.10 6.39 -14.84
CA ASN A 27 -9.73 5.24 -14.23
C ASN A 27 -10.48 5.63 -12.96
N LYS A 28 -11.71 5.13 -12.85
CA LYS A 28 -12.53 5.25 -11.65
C LYS A 28 -12.36 4.00 -10.79
N LEU A 29 -12.71 4.11 -9.51
CA LEU A 29 -12.69 2.97 -8.59
C LEU A 29 -13.46 1.75 -9.14
N LYS A 30 -14.61 1.99 -9.79
CA LYS A 30 -15.43 0.92 -10.40
C LYS A 30 -14.65 0.10 -11.44
N ASP A 31 -13.77 0.74 -12.21
CA ASP A 31 -12.97 0.04 -13.23
C ASP A 31 -12.03 -0.96 -12.59
N PHE A 32 -11.39 -0.57 -11.47
CA PHE A 32 -10.51 -1.46 -10.71
C PHE A 32 -11.29 -2.59 -10.02
N LEU A 33 -12.48 -2.31 -9.48
CA LEU A 33 -13.32 -3.33 -8.84
C LEU A 33 -13.81 -4.40 -9.83
N ASN A 34 -14.08 -4.00 -11.08
CA ASN A 34 -14.53 -4.92 -12.13
C ASN A 34 -13.38 -5.83 -12.63
N VAL A 35 -12.14 -5.33 -12.65
CA VAL A 35 -10.97 -6.07 -13.14
C VAL A 35 -10.26 -6.86 -12.03
N ALA A 36 -10.34 -6.41 -10.77
CA ALA A 36 -9.66 -7.05 -9.65
C ALA A 36 -9.92 -8.57 -9.53
N PRO A 37 -11.15 -9.09 -9.72
CA PRO A 37 -11.39 -10.53 -9.68
C PRO A 37 -10.61 -11.33 -10.74
N THR A 38 -10.40 -10.80 -11.95
CA THR A 38 -9.68 -11.50 -13.02
C THR A 38 -8.18 -11.56 -12.79
N LEU A 39 -7.66 -10.67 -11.93
CA LEU A 39 -6.27 -10.62 -11.52
C LEU A 39 -6.03 -11.26 -10.14
N ASN A 40 -7.03 -11.95 -9.58
CA ASN A 40 -7.00 -12.53 -8.23
C ASN A 40 -6.65 -11.50 -7.13
N VAL A 41 -7.04 -10.23 -7.33
CA VAL A 41 -6.80 -9.16 -6.36
C VAL A 41 -7.88 -9.20 -5.28
N THR A 42 -7.47 -9.42 -4.04
CA THR A 42 -8.36 -9.51 -2.88
C THR A 42 -8.45 -8.21 -2.08
N HIS A 43 -7.39 -7.37 -2.13
CA HIS A 43 -7.30 -6.13 -1.38
C HIS A 43 -6.80 -4.99 -2.27
N CYS A 44 -7.41 -3.82 -2.11
CA CYS A 44 -6.95 -2.57 -2.73
C CYS A 44 -6.54 -1.55 -1.67
N LEU A 45 -5.36 -0.96 -1.86
CA LEU A 45 -4.88 0.17 -1.08
C LEU A 45 -5.07 1.44 -1.91
N ILE A 46 -5.93 2.35 -1.44
CA ILE A 46 -6.35 3.53 -2.19
C ILE A 46 -5.92 4.78 -1.45
N PHE A 47 -5.09 5.59 -2.09
CA PHE A 47 -4.69 6.90 -1.57
C PHE A 47 -5.56 8.00 -2.19
N SER A 48 -6.15 8.85 -1.34
CA SER A 48 -6.95 9.99 -1.76
C SER A 48 -6.45 11.25 -1.05
N LYS A 49 -6.18 12.29 -1.83
CA LYS A 49 -5.79 13.60 -1.30
C LYS A 49 -7.01 14.52 -1.28
N SER A 50 -7.40 14.94 -0.08
CA SER A 50 -8.42 15.95 0.16
C SER A 50 -7.78 17.28 0.58
N THR A 51 -8.59 18.33 0.76
CA THR A 51 -8.13 19.61 1.32
C THR A 51 -7.58 19.45 2.75
N LEU A 52 -8.11 18.52 3.54
CA LEU A 52 -7.73 18.25 4.93
C LEU A 52 -6.48 17.37 5.08
N GLY A 53 -6.05 16.72 4.00
CA GLY A 53 -4.88 15.84 3.99
C GLY A 53 -5.03 14.58 3.15
N LEU A 54 -4.06 13.68 3.33
CA LEU A 54 -3.98 12.40 2.64
C LEU A 54 -4.70 11.32 3.46
N ASN A 55 -5.55 10.55 2.80
CA ASN A 55 -6.25 9.40 3.39
C ASN A 55 -5.84 8.13 2.65
N MET A 56 -5.71 7.04 3.40
CA MET A 56 -5.48 5.69 2.88
C MET A 56 -6.70 4.83 3.20
N ARG A 57 -7.23 4.14 2.19
CA ARG A 57 -8.28 3.14 2.39
C ARG A 57 -7.76 1.75 2.06
N VAL A 58 -8.06 0.78 2.92
CA VAL A 58 -7.84 -0.64 2.67
C VAL A 58 -9.21 -1.27 2.40
N VAL A 59 -9.42 -1.71 1.16
CA VAL A 59 -10.70 -2.24 0.68
C VAL A 59 -10.55 -3.72 0.40
N LYS A 60 -11.44 -4.55 0.96
CA LYS A 60 -11.57 -5.96 0.59
C LYS A 60 -12.52 -6.13 -0.60
N ILE A 61 -12.10 -6.91 -1.60
CA ILE A 61 -12.82 -7.18 -2.86
C ILE A 61 -13.24 -8.66 -2.89
N PRO A 62 -14.42 -9.00 -3.46
CA PRO A 62 -15.44 -8.11 -4.03
C PRO A 62 -16.37 -7.52 -2.95
N ARG A 63 -16.47 -8.18 -1.79
CA ARG A 63 -17.26 -7.74 -0.65
C ARG A 63 -16.41 -7.85 0.61
N GLY A 64 -16.50 -6.85 1.46
CA GLY A 64 -15.84 -6.87 2.76
C GLY A 64 -15.73 -5.48 3.37
N PRO A 65 -15.14 -5.39 4.57
CA PRO A 65 -14.97 -4.12 5.24
C PRO A 65 -14.01 -3.21 4.48
N THR A 66 -14.20 -1.90 4.68
CA THR A 66 -13.26 -0.88 4.25
C THR A 66 -12.73 -0.16 5.47
N PHE A 67 -11.42 -0.23 5.68
CA PHE A 67 -10.75 0.56 6.70
C PHE A 67 -10.28 1.87 6.10
N THR A 68 -10.53 2.99 6.79
CA THR A 68 -10.10 4.31 6.34
C THR A 68 -9.18 4.92 7.39
N PHE A 69 -7.99 5.32 6.97
CA PHE A 69 -6.97 5.90 7.81
C PHE A 69 -6.60 7.30 7.31
N ARG A 70 -6.44 8.24 8.24
CA ARG A 70 -5.80 9.52 7.95
C ARG A 70 -4.29 9.33 8.00
N VAL A 71 -3.59 9.65 6.91
CA VAL A 71 -2.13 9.63 6.89
C VAL A 71 -1.62 10.88 7.61
N LEU A 72 -1.00 10.69 8.77
CA LEU A 72 -0.44 11.81 9.55
C LEU A 72 0.86 12.33 8.93
N LYS A 73 1.78 11.42 8.60
CA LYS A 73 3.09 11.71 7.99
C LYS A 73 3.46 10.57 7.04
N TYR A 74 4.20 10.89 5.99
CA TYR A 74 4.80 9.92 5.08
C TYR A 74 6.13 10.44 4.57
N CYS A 75 7.02 9.52 4.19
CA CYS A 75 8.29 9.81 3.51
C CYS A 75 8.38 8.94 2.26
N LEU A 76 9.12 9.40 1.24
CA LEU A 76 9.40 8.59 0.06
C LEU A 76 10.68 7.79 0.28
N LYS A 77 10.82 6.67 -0.44
CA LYS A 77 12.05 5.85 -0.45
C LYS A 77 13.30 6.69 -0.76
N GLN A 78 13.18 7.64 -1.68
CA GLN A 78 14.27 8.56 -2.07
C GLN A 78 14.68 9.49 -0.93
N ASP A 79 13.73 9.99 -0.15
CA ASP A 79 14.01 10.86 1.00
C ASP A 79 14.81 10.10 2.07
N ILE A 80 14.41 8.85 2.33
CA ILE A 80 15.10 7.97 3.29
C ILE A 80 16.51 7.64 2.81
N ALA A 81 16.66 7.27 1.52
CA ALA A 81 17.96 6.96 0.95
C ALA A 81 18.93 8.16 1.01
N GLY A 82 18.44 9.39 0.78
CA GLY A 82 19.23 10.61 0.88
C GLY A 82 19.68 10.94 2.31
N MET A 83 18.97 10.48 3.33
CA MET A 83 19.34 10.67 4.74
C MET A 83 20.35 9.64 5.26
N GLN A 84 20.46 8.48 4.62
CA GLN A 84 21.34 7.40 5.07
C GLN A 84 22.78 7.58 4.57
N ARG A 85 23.76 7.32 5.44
CA ARG A 85 25.19 7.34 5.05
C ARG A 85 25.55 6.27 4.02
N LYS A 86 24.91 5.11 4.10
CA LYS A 86 25.04 3.98 3.18
C LYS A 86 23.64 3.47 2.85
N PRO A 87 22.97 4.06 1.86
CA PRO A 87 21.60 3.68 1.53
C PRO A 87 21.56 2.26 0.95
N HIS A 88 20.65 1.44 1.46
CA HIS A 88 20.32 0.15 0.85
C HIS A 88 19.22 0.35 -0.20
N THR A 89 19.45 -0.15 -1.41
CA THR A 89 18.42 -0.19 -2.45
C THR A 89 18.03 -1.64 -2.66
N PRO A 90 16.77 -2.03 -2.41
CA PRO A 90 16.34 -3.40 -2.59
C PRO A 90 16.59 -3.89 -4.01
N SER A 91 17.17 -5.08 -4.15
CA SER A 91 17.34 -5.71 -5.46
C SER A 91 16.02 -6.34 -5.94
N ASP A 92 15.88 -6.57 -7.25
CA ASP A 92 14.68 -7.22 -7.81
C ASP A 92 14.42 -8.60 -7.18
N ARG A 93 15.48 -9.33 -6.84
CA ARG A 93 15.38 -10.63 -6.14
C ARG A 93 14.83 -10.49 -4.73
N GLU A 94 15.21 -9.44 -4.01
CA GLU A 94 14.70 -9.16 -2.66
C GLU A 94 13.21 -8.82 -2.71
N LEU A 95 12.77 -8.06 -3.73
CA LEU A 95 11.35 -7.73 -3.92
C LEU A 95 10.49 -8.94 -4.28
N LEU A 96 11.06 -10.01 -4.83
CA LEU A 96 10.32 -11.24 -5.09
C LEU A 96 10.05 -12.08 -3.82
N GLN A 97 10.68 -11.73 -2.70
CA GLN A 97 10.39 -12.37 -1.42
C GLN A 97 9.21 -11.67 -0.73
N PRO A 98 8.19 -12.42 -0.25
CA PRO A 98 7.10 -11.82 0.50
C PRO A 98 7.57 -11.12 1.77
N PRO A 99 6.96 -9.98 2.16
CA PRO A 99 7.33 -9.27 3.38
C PRO A 99 6.92 -10.04 4.64
N LEU A 100 7.62 -9.77 5.74
CA LEU A 100 7.29 -10.29 7.06
C LEU A 100 6.35 -9.33 7.80
N LEU A 101 5.31 -9.88 8.44
CA LEU A 101 4.42 -9.12 9.31
C LEU A 101 4.95 -9.16 10.74
N VAL A 102 5.33 -8.01 11.27
CA VAL A 102 5.67 -7.84 12.68
C VAL A 102 4.62 -6.95 13.32
N LEU A 103 3.90 -7.50 14.28
CA LEU A 103 2.91 -6.76 15.07
C LEU A 103 3.53 -6.40 16.42
N ASN A 104 3.72 -5.10 16.67
CA ASN A 104 4.21 -4.61 17.95
C ASN A 104 3.05 -3.94 18.70
N ASN A 105 2.68 -4.49 19.86
CA ASN A 105 1.56 -4.00 20.68
C ASN A 105 0.26 -3.80 19.91
N PHE A 106 -0.02 -4.67 18.92
CA PHE A 106 -1.29 -4.66 18.17
C PHE A 106 -2.36 -5.56 18.83
N SER A 107 -2.10 -6.01 20.06
CA SER A 107 -3.05 -6.79 20.86
C SER A 107 -4.17 -5.92 21.40
N ASP A 108 -5.33 -6.55 21.58
CA ASP A 108 -6.50 -5.95 22.18
C ASP A 108 -6.19 -5.52 23.64
N PRO A 109 -6.44 -4.27 24.04
CA PRO A 109 -6.33 -3.88 25.45
C PRO A 109 -7.28 -4.66 26.39
N GLY A 110 -8.17 -5.51 25.87
CA GLY A 110 -9.14 -6.29 26.64
C GLY A 110 -8.87 -7.78 26.83
N VAL A 111 -7.74 -8.33 26.37
CA VAL A 111 -7.36 -9.72 26.67
C VAL A 111 -6.26 -9.71 27.73
N GLU A 112 -6.67 -9.57 28.99
CA GLU A 112 -5.85 -9.90 30.15
C GLU A 112 -5.55 -11.42 30.11
N ASN A 113 -4.28 -11.79 30.24
CA ASN A 113 -3.87 -13.18 30.48
C ASN A 113 -4.02 -13.54 31.95
#